data_AF-A0A6A4AYR9-F1
#
_entry.id   AF-A0A6A4AYR9-F1
#
_cell.length_a   1.000
_cell.length_b   1.000
_cell.length_c   1.000
_cell.angle_alpha   90.00
_cell.angle_beta   90.00
_cell.angle_gamma   90.00
#
_symmetry.space_group_name_H-M   'P 1'
#
loop_
_entity.id
_entity.type
_entity.pdbx_description
1 polymer ?
#
loop_
_entity_poly.entity_id
_entity_poly.type
_entity_poly.pdbx_seq_one_letter_code
_entity_poly.pdbx_strand_id
1 'polypeptide(L)'
;CVRRQRVEEKRDQLKQASVSTGTLGSYSRNFKFWETFCNDFGFPVWIDELPRARQARMVGLFAALCASEGHNKARKGNKYQTFDGKMAAVAFAHKAVRNAKIDYHDPEFELIAQG
;
A
#
# COMPACT_ATOMS: atom_id res chain seq x y z
N CYS A 1 -17.70 26.51 -14.82
CA CYS A 1 -18.02 26.00 -16.19
C CYS A 1 -18.61 24.59 -16.06
N VAL A 2 -19.89 24.41 -16.41
CA VAL A 2 -20.65 23.14 -16.25
C VAL A 2 -19.96 21.93 -16.91
N ARG A 3 -19.20 22.17 -17.98
CA ARG A 3 -18.44 21.13 -18.67
C ARG A 3 -17.30 20.54 -17.82
N ARG A 4 -16.60 21.35 -17.01
CA ARG A 4 -15.53 20.87 -16.13
C ARG A 4 -16.09 19.94 -15.05
N GLN A 5 -17.21 20.34 -14.44
CA GLN A 5 -17.86 19.60 -13.36
C GLN A 5 -18.33 18.21 -13.81
N ARG A 6 -18.97 18.10 -14.99
CA ARG A 6 -19.34 16.79 -15.57
C ARG A 6 -18.15 15.89 -15.85
N VAL A 7 -17.02 16.45 -16.26
CA VAL A 7 -15.80 15.67 -16.54
C VAL A 7 -15.17 15.18 -15.23
N GLU A 8 -15.19 15.98 -14.17
CA GLU A 8 -14.74 15.59 -12.83
C GLU A 8 -15.63 14.48 -12.23
N GLU A 9 -16.95 14.59 -12.36
CA GLU A 9 -17.90 13.56 -11.94
C GLU A 9 -17.71 12.24 -12.70
N LYS A 10 -17.50 12.31 -14.02
CA LYS A 10 -17.24 11.13 -14.86
C LYS A 10 -15.92 10.45 -14.45
N ARG A 11 -14.88 11.23 -14.15
CA ARG A 11 -13.60 10.73 -13.61
C ARG A 11 -13.81 9.98 -12.30
N ASP A 12 -14.61 10.52 -11.39
CA ASP A 12 -14.82 9.92 -10.07
C ASP A 12 -15.70 8.67 -10.15
N GLN A 13 -16.69 8.64 -11.04
CA GLN A 13 -17.45 7.42 -11.37
C GLN A 13 -16.54 6.32 -11.95
N LEU A 14 -15.63 6.66 -12.87
CA LEU A 14 -14.68 5.70 -13.44
C LEU A 14 -13.70 5.19 -12.39
N LYS A 15 -13.24 6.06 -11.46
CA LYS A 15 -12.43 5.63 -10.31
C LYS A 15 -13.18 4.65 -9.42
N GLN A 16 -14.43 4.92 -9.09
CA GLN A 16 -15.24 4.00 -8.28
C GLN A 16 -15.53 2.69 -9.01
N ALA A 17 -15.85 2.73 -10.29
CA ALA A 17 -16.12 1.54 -11.11
C ALA A 17 -14.87 0.66 -11.34
N SER A 18 -13.68 1.26 -11.34
CA SER A 18 -12.41 0.54 -11.49
C SER A 18 -12.03 -0.29 -10.24
N VAL A 19 -12.67 -0.04 -9.10
CA VAL A 19 -12.39 -0.75 -7.84
C VAL A 19 -13.56 -1.67 -7.54
N SER A 20 -13.40 -2.98 -7.76
CA SER A 20 -14.44 -3.94 -7.38
C SER A 20 -14.67 -3.95 -5.87
N THR A 21 -15.90 -4.18 -5.41
CA THR A 21 -16.24 -4.20 -3.97
C THR A 21 -15.44 -5.26 -3.20
N GLY A 22 -15.14 -6.40 -3.84
CA GLY A 22 -14.25 -7.44 -3.28
C GLY A 22 -12.79 -6.99 -3.21
N THR A 23 -12.34 -6.22 -4.20
CA THR A 23 -11.00 -5.60 -4.24
C THR A 23 -10.86 -4.55 -3.15
N LEU A 24 -11.90 -3.75 -2.86
CA LEU A 24 -11.96 -2.81 -1.74
C LEU A 24 -11.83 -3.52 -0.38
N GLY A 25 -12.51 -4.67 -0.19
CA GLY A 25 -12.39 -5.48 1.02
C GLY A 25 -11.00 -6.08 1.21
N SER A 26 -10.38 -6.55 0.14
CA SER A 26 -9.00 -7.04 0.14
C SER A 26 -7.99 -5.92 0.45
N TYR A 27 -8.16 -4.75 -0.19
CA TYR A 27 -7.32 -3.59 0.05
C TYR A 27 -7.45 -3.04 1.47
N SER A 28 -8.66 -2.97 2.02
CA SER A 28 -8.88 -2.55 3.41
C SER A 28 -8.21 -3.52 4.40
N ARG A 29 -8.27 -4.83 4.14
CA ARG A 29 -7.58 -5.83 4.97
C ARG A 29 -6.05 -5.69 4.87
N ASN A 30 -5.54 -5.50 3.66
CA ASN A 30 -4.11 -5.34 3.43
C ASN A 30 -3.55 -4.05 4.03
N PHE A 31 -4.29 -2.95 3.95
CA PHE A 31 -3.91 -1.68 4.56
C PHE A 31 -3.92 -1.76 6.09
N LYS A 32 -4.83 -2.51 6.70
CA LYS A 32 -4.79 -2.76 8.16
C LYS A 32 -3.49 -3.41 8.62
N PHE A 33 -2.88 -4.29 7.82
CA PHE A 33 -1.56 -4.84 8.18
C PHE A 33 -0.47 -3.78 8.19
N TRP A 34 -0.53 -2.83 7.26
CA TRP A 34 0.37 -1.68 7.25
C TRP A 34 0.15 -0.78 8.47
N GLU A 35 -1.11 -0.52 8.85
CA GLU A 35 -1.43 0.25 10.06
C GLU A 35 -0.91 -0.43 11.33
N THR A 36 -1.11 -1.74 11.47
CA THR A 36 -0.56 -2.51 12.61
C THR A 36 0.96 -2.43 12.64
N PHE A 37 1.64 -2.67 11.52
CA PHE A 37 3.10 -2.53 11.42
C PHE A 37 3.56 -1.13 11.83
N CYS A 38 2.91 -0.08 11.32
CA CYS A 38 3.28 1.29 11.67
C CYS A 38 3.10 1.55 13.17
N ASN A 39 2.01 1.10 13.76
CA ASN A 39 1.75 1.26 15.19
C ASN A 39 2.79 0.51 16.05
N ASP A 40 3.10 -0.74 15.71
CA ASP A 40 4.06 -1.56 16.45
C ASP A 40 5.48 -0.99 16.42
N PHE A 41 5.87 -0.36 15.29
CA PHE A 41 7.19 0.23 15.10
C PHE A 41 7.24 1.73 15.44
N GLY A 42 6.13 2.35 15.88
CA GLY A 42 6.06 3.78 16.21
C GLY A 42 6.22 4.70 14.99
N PHE A 43 5.84 4.23 13.80
CA PHE A 43 5.92 4.95 12.56
C PHE A 43 4.61 5.66 12.18
N PRO A 44 4.67 6.75 11.39
CA PRO A 44 3.46 7.32 10.81
C PRO A 44 2.90 6.40 9.72
N VAL A 45 1.58 6.20 9.73
CA VAL A 45 0.86 5.43 8.70
C VAL A 45 0.97 6.08 7.32
N TRP A 46 0.91 7.41 7.28
CA TRP A 46 1.02 8.21 6.07
C TRP A 46 2.47 8.67 5.92
N ILE A 47 3.16 8.13 4.91
CA ILE A 47 4.62 8.34 4.75
C ILE A 47 4.97 9.27 3.58
N ASP A 48 3.97 9.78 2.88
CA ASP A 48 4.13 10.59 1.67
C ASP A 48 4.92 11.88 1.89
N GLU A 49 4.87 12.43 3.10
CA GLU A 49 5.62 13.64 3.48
C GLU A 49 7.05 13.34 4.00
N LEU A 50 7.39 12.07 4.20
CA LEU A 50 8.73 11.70 4.67
C LEU A 50 9.76 11.78 3.53
N PRO A 51 11.05 12.00 3.83
CA PRO A 51 12.10 11.87 2.83
C PRO A 51 12.10 10.49 2.17
N ARG A 52 12.39 10.42 0.86
CA ARG A 52 12.36 9.16 0.07
C ARG A 52 13.13 8.02 0.74
N ALA A 53 14.31 8.30 1.29
CA ALA A 53 15.11 7.30 2.01
C ALA A 53 14.40 6.71 3.24
N ARG A 54 13.61 7.54 3.95
CA ARG A 54 12.83 7.10 5.10
C ARG A 54 11.62 6.27 4.67
N GLN A 55 10.97 6.67 3.57
CA GLN A 55 9.90 5.87 2.96
C GLN A 55 10.42 4.49 2.56
N ALA A 56 11.52 4.44 1.80
CA ALA A 56 12.16 3.20 1.35
C ALA A 56 12.54 2.29 2.54
N ARG A 57 13.14 2.86 3.60
CA ARG A 57 13.47 2.11 4.81
C ARG A 57 12.24 1.49 5.48
N MET A 58 11.16 2.25 5.64
CA MET A 58 9.94 1.73 6.27
C MET A 58 9.28 0.64 5.43
N VAL A 59 9.25 0.85 4.12
CA VAL A 59 8.75 -0.13 3.15
C VAL A 59 9.60 -1.41 3.17
N GLY A 60 10.93 -1.30 3.21
CA GLY A 60 11.84 -2.44 3.30
C GLY A 60 11.71 -3.23 4.60
N LEU A 61 11.51 -2.55 5.74
CA LEU A 61 11.21 -3.22 7.01
C LEU A 61 9.88 -3.97 6.97
N PHE A 62 8.86 -3.38 6.35
CA PHE A 62 7.58 -4.05 6.15
C PHE A 62 7.70 -5.25 5.20
N ALA A 63 8.55 -5.14 4.17
CA ALA A 63 8.90 -6.24 3.27
C ALA A 63 9.53 -7.41 4.03
N ALA A 64 10.56 -7.11 4.84
CA ALA A 64 11.25 -8.10 5.66
C ALA A 64 10.29 -8.80 6.64
N LEU A 65 9.40 -8.05 7.29
CA LEU A 65 8.38 -8.60 8.20
C LEU A 65 7.36 -9.50 7.45
N CYS A 66 6.97 -9.11 6.24
CA CYS A 66 6.11 -9.93 5.40
C CYS A 66 6.83 -11.20 4.93
N ALA A 67 8.11 -11.13 4.60
CA ALA A 67 8.92 -12.26 4.17
C ALA A 67 9.25 -13.22 5.33
N SER A 68 9.39 -12.73 6.57
CA SER A 68 9.67 -13.57 7.74
C SER A 68 8.41 -14.22 8.31
N GLU A 69 7.36 -13.44 8.55
CA GLU A 69 6.22 -13.86 9.38
C GLU A 69 4.91 -13.95 8.59
N GLY A 70 4.85 -13.35 7.39
CA GLY A 70 3.70 -13.38 6.49
C GLY A 70 2.41 -12.75 7.01
N HIS A 71 2.29 -12.47 8.31
CA HIS A 71 1.06 -12.03 8.95
C HIS A 71 -0.15 -12.88 8.51
N ASN A 72 0.08 -14.19 8.37
CA ASN A 72 -0.93 -15.21 8.09
C ASN A 72 -1.11 -16.10 9.33
N LYS A 73 -2.20 -16.87 9.40
CA LYS A 73 -2.48 -17.75 10.56
C LYS A 73 -1.34 -18.72 10.87
N ALA A 74 -0.49 -19.03 9.90
CA ALA A 74 0.64 -19.94 10.02
C ALA A 74 1.96 -19.25 10.44
N ARG A 75 1.97 -17.91 10.60
CA ARG A 75 3.17 -17.07 10.81
C ARG A 75 4.34 -17.44 9.88
N LYS A 76 4.03 -17.84 8.66
CA LYS A 76 5.02 -18.29 7.69
C LYS A 76 5.22 -17.20 6.66
N GLY A 77 6.47 -16.94 6.27
CA GLY A 77 6.82 -15.97 5.24
C GLY A 77 5.89 -15.96 4.03
N ASN A 78 5.46 -14.77 3.62
CA ASN A 78 4.68 -14.60 2.41
C ASN A 78 5.55 -14.74 1.17
N LYS A 79 4.99 -15.33 0.11
CA LYS A 79 5.58 -15.23 -1.23
C LYS A 79 5.51 -13.79 -1.73
N TYR A 80 6.45 -13.40 -2.58
CA TYR A 80 6.53 -12.07 -3.21
C TYR A 80 5.16 -11.51 -3.66
N GLN A 81 4.37 -12.28 -4.40
CA GLN A 81 3.04 -11.86 -4.88
C GLN A 81 2.07 -11.45 -3.76
N THR A 82 2.11 -12.11 -2.61
CA THR A 82 1.23 -11.77 -1.48
C THR A 82 1.67 -10.46 -0.82
N PHE A 83 2.97 -10.18 -0.79
CA PHE A 83 3.52 -8.93 -0.31
C PHE A 83 3.28 -7.77 -1.29
N ASP A 84 3.49 -7.98 -2.57
CA ASP A 84 3.20 -7.01 -3.63
C ASP A 84 1.74 -6.54 -3.57
N GLY A 85 0.80 -7.48 -3.37
CA GLY A 85 -0.61 -7.14 -3.13
C GLY A 85 -0.87 -6.32 -1.86
N LYS A 86 -0.03 -6.43 -0.82
CA LYS A 86 -0.10 -5.57 0.37
C LYS A 86 0.45 -4.18 0.07
N MET A 87 1.56 -4.08 -0.66
CA MET A 87 2.15 -2.78 -1.03
C MET A 87 1.30 -2.01 -2.03
N ALA A 88 0.66 -2.70 -2.97
CA ALA A 88 -0.35 -2.13 -3.84
C ALA A 88 -1.50 -1.52 -3.02
N ALA A 89 -1.91 -2.14 -1.91
CA ALA A 89 -2.90 -1.58 -0.99
C ALA A 89 -2.44 -0.29 -0.32
N VAL A 90 -1.18 -0.25 0.14
CA VAL A 90 -0.58 0.93 0.75
C VAL A 90 -0.51 2.08 -0.24
N ALA A 91 0.00 1.83 -1.45
CA ALA A 91 0.08 2.84 -2.51
C ALA A 91 -1.31 3.31 -2.95
N PHE A 92 -2.27 2.39 -3.08
CA PHE A 92 -3.66 2.73 -3.39
C PHE A 92 -4.28 3.62 -2.30
N ALA A 93 -4.10 3.29 -1.02
CA ALA A 93 -4.65 4.07 0.09
C ALA A 93 -4.06 5.49 0.14
N HIS A 94 -2.74 5.63 -0.04
CA HIS A 94 -2.10 6.94 -0.13
C HIS A 94 -2.63 7.75 -1.32
N LYS A 95 -2.85 7.10 -2.46
CA LYS A 95 -3.43 7.77 -3.62
C LYS A 95 -4.90 8.15 -3.42
N ALA A 96 -5.69 7.31 -2.76
CA ALA A 96 -7.11 7.54 -2.53
C ALA A 96 -7.37 8.62 -1.47
N VAL A 97 -6.62 8.60 -0.36
CA VAL A 97 -6.86 9.46 0.80
C VAL A 97 -6.09 10.77 0.71
N ARG A 98 -4.82 10.73 0.28
CA ARG A 98 -3.93 11.90 0.26
C ARG A 98 -3.67 12.45 -1.14
N ASN A 99 -4.16 11.76 -2.18
CA ASN A 99 -3.77 12.01 -3.57
C ASN A 99 -2.25 11.88 -3.82
N ALA A 100 -1.53 11.23 -2.90
CA ALA A 100 -0.08 11.04 -2.94
C ALA A 100 0.30 9.77 -3.73
N LYS A 101 1.46 9.80 -4.39
CA LYS A 101 2.02 8.61 -5.04
C LYS A 101 3.20 8.13 -4.22
N ILE A 102 3.10 6.93 -3.67
CA ILE A 102 4.24 6.22 -3.08
C ILE A 102 4.89 5.38 -4.17
N ASP A 103 6.19 5.58 -4.35
CA ASP A 103 7.04 4.74 -5.18
C ASP A 103 7.79 3.76 -4.28
N TYR A 104 7.34 2.51 -4.29
CA TYR A 104 7.88 1.45 -3.43
C TYR A 104 8.68 0.39 -4.20
N HIS A 105 8.82 0.53 -5.52
CA HIS A 105 9.62 -0.36 -6.37
C HIS A 105 11.09 0.08 -6.32
N ASP A 106 11.69 -0.01 -5.14
CA ASP A 106 13.11 0.22 -4.95
C ASP A 106 13.90 -1.07 -5.25
N PRO A 107 15.09 -1.03 -5.87
CA PRO A 107 15.89 -2.23 -6.10
C PRO A 107 16.19 -3.03 -4.81
N GLU A 108 16.38 -2.35 -3.68
CA GLU A 108 16.59 -3.00 -2.38
C GLU A 108 15.33 -3.73 -1.89
N PHE A 109 14.16 -3.18 -2.23
CA PHE A 109 12.87 -3.82 -1.96
C PHE A 109 12.68 -5.09 -2.79
N GLU A 110 13.01 -5.06 -4.08
CA GLU A 110 12.91 -6.25 -4.94
C GLU A 110 13.82 -7.38 -4.46
N LEU A 111 15.03 -7.03 -3.99
CA LEU A 111 15.98 -7.99 -3.40
C LEU A 111 15.46 -8.61 -2.09
N ILE A 112 14.99 -7.80 -1.14
CA ILE A 112 14.47 -8.30 0.15
C ILE A 112 13.22 -9.16 -0.06
N ALA A 113 12.36 -8.79 -1.02
CA ALA A 113 11.13 -9.50 -1.27
C ALA A 113 11.32 -10.84 -2.03
N GLN A 114 12.50 -11.10 -2.58
CA GLN A 114 12.84 -12.38 -3.22
C GLN A 114 13.17 -13.51 -2.22
N GLY A 115 13.46 -13.16 -0.95
CA GLY A 115 13.71 -14.12 0.13
C GLY A 115 15.18 -14.46 0.32
#